data_AF-A0A151WVV8-F1
#
_entry.id   AF-A0A151WVV8-F1
#
_cell.length_a   1.000
_cell.length_b   1.000
_cell.length_c   1.000
_cell.angle_alpha   90.00
_cell.angle_beta   90.00
_cell.angle_gamma   90.00
#
_symmetry.space_group_name_H-M   'P 1'
#
loop_
_entity.id
_entity.type
_entity.pdbx_description
1 polymer ?
#
loop_
_entity_poly.entity_id
_entity_poly.type
_entity_poly.pdbx_seq_one_letter_code
_entity_poly.pdbx_strand_id
1 'polypeptide(L)'
;MKRLYVGIVFLVYIYVIRGQDLIFPTDEETSHVSGGNSTTITERIPVSIPGSCPENMLLYPGNGAKNSWVCDCRPRFLYFPLNDSCYEAYRQGPCSYKNYVVLLKNEVLPRCVENPCSEDGVVPYNGVCYPLRTIGGPCAPTGVLGVNKTTFQLECIPLDIAPFMIITTVPKRMCPPGSRRSMLGICRKV
;
A
#
# COMPACT_ATOMS: atom_id res chain seq x y z
N MET A 1 -6.36 32.28 -40.81
CA MET A 1 -7.06 32.14 -39.52
C MET A 1 -7.62 30.73 -39.24
N LYS A 2 -8.21 30.02 -40.23
CA LYS A 2 -8.74 28.64 -40.01
C LYS A 2 -7.70 27.58 -39.62
N ARG A 3 -6.48 27.60 -40.20
CA ARG A 3 -5.44 26.58 -39.89
C ARG A 3 -4.84 26.71 -38.48
N LEU A 4 -4.76 27.92 -37.94
CA LEU A 4 -4.32 28.18 -36.56
C LEU A 4 -5.33 27.68 -35.52
N TYR A 5 -6.63 27.84 -35.80
CA TYR A 5 -7.69 27.34 -34.92
C TYR A 5 -7.68 25.80 -34.80
N VAL A 6 -7.45 25.09 -35.91
CA VAL A 6 -7.36 23.62 -35.91
C VAL A 6 -6.15 23.13 -35.11
N GLY A 7 -5.01 23.82 -35.22
CA GLY A 7 -3.81 23.51 -34.43
C GLY A 7 -3.99 23.72 -32.93
N ILE A 8 -4.66 24.81 -32.54
CA ILE A 8 -4.96 25.11 -31.12
C ILE A 8 -5.94 24.08 -30.54
N VAL A 9 -6.98 23.70 -31.29
CA VAL A 9 -7.94 22.67 -30.86
C VAL A 9 -7.27 21.30 -30.70
N PHE A 10 -6.36 20.92 -31.60
CA PHE A 10 -5.59 19.67 -31.49
C PHE A 10 -4.63 19.68 -30.28
N LEU A 11 -3.98 20.81 -30.02
CA LEU A 11 -3.09 20.96 -28.86
C LEU A 11 -3.88 20.88 -27.54
N VAL A 12 -5.04 21.54 -27.45
CA VAL A 12 -5.92 21.44 -26.27
C VAL A 12 -6.43 20.00 -26.09
N TYR A 13 -6.79 19.31 -27.18
CA TYR A 13 -7.24 17.91 -27.12
C TYR A 13 -6.13 16.96 -26.63
N ILE A 14 -4.87 17.17 -27.05
CA ILE A 14 -3.72 16.40 -26.54
C ILE A 14 -3.42 16.71 -25.07
N TYR A 15 -3.60 17.96 -24.62
CA TYR A 15 -3.44 18.33 -23.21
C TYR A 15 -4.54 17.72 -22.31
N VAL A 16 -5.78 17.60 -22.80
CA VAL A 16 -6.89 16.97 -22.06
C VAL A 16 -6.71 15.45 -21.96
N ILE A 17 -6.05 14.80 -22.93
CA ILE A 17 -5.76 13.35 -22.88
C ILE A 17 -4.62 13.00 -21.90
N ARG A 18 -3.79 13.97 -21.49
CA ARG A 18 -2.72 13.74 -20.50
C ARG A 18 -3.16 13.89 -19.04
N GLY A 19 -4.43 14.13 -18.76
CA GLY A 19 -4.99 14.19 -17.41
C GLY A 19 -5.55 12.86 -16.92
N GLN A 20 -4.71 11.84 -16.74
CA GLN A 20 -4.99 10.77 -15.78
C GLN A 20 -3.75 10.49 -14.95
N ASP A 21 -3.43 11.41 -14.04
CA ASP A 21 -2.66 11.05 -12.85
C ASP A 21 -3.58 10.23 -11.94
N LEU A 22 -3.70 8.94 -12.27
CA LEU A 22 -4.20 7.94 -11.32
C LEU A 22 -3.01 7.51 -10.46
N ILE A 23 -2.70 8.31 -9.45
CA ILE A 23 -1.87 7.88 -8.32
C ILE A 23 -2.81 7.29 -7.27
N PHE A 24 -2.70 5.98 -7.03
CA PHE A 24 -3.31 5.30 -5.87
C PHE A 24 -2.46 4.05 -5.51
N PRO A 25 -2.48 3.57 -4.26
CA PRO A 25 -2.24 4.26 -3.00
C PRO A 25 -0.84 3.94 -2.43
N THR A 26 -0.27 4.85 -1.64
CA THR A 26 0.81 4.53 -0.70
C THR A 26 0.22 3.76 0.48
N ASP A 27 0.27 2.44 0.48
CA ASP A 27 0.04 1.52 1.62
C ASP A 27 -1.22 1.73 2.50
N GLU A 28 -2.12 2.64 2.14
CA GLU A 28 -3.25 3.05 2.96
C GLU A 28 -4.43 2.11 2.71
N GLU A 29 -4.59 1.12 3.59
CA GLU A 29 -5.93 0.63 3.93
C GLU A 29 -6.68 1.76 4.68
N THR A 30 -7.06 2.83 3.98
CA THR A 30 -8.01 3.81 4.52
C THR A 30 -9.42 3.33 4.21
N SER A 31 -9.96 2.44 5.04
CA SER A 31 -11.40 2.21 5.03
C SER A 31 -12.10 3.48 5.51
N HIS A 32 -12.72 4.22 4.59
CA HIS A 32 -13.57 5.36 4.93
C HIS A 32 -14.71 4.90 5.84
N VAL A 33 -14.69 5.29 7.12
CA VAL A 33 -15.85 5.12 8.00
C VAL A 33 -16.73 6.36 7.88
N SER A 34 -17.78 6.28 7.05
CA SER A 34 -18.89 7.23 7.15
C SER A 34 -19.70 6.89 8.39
N GLY A 35 -19.69 7.78 9.38
CA GLY A 35 -20.44 7.63 10.63
C GLY A 35 -21.94 7.47 10.39
N GLY A 36 -22.44 6.24 10.55
CA GLY A 36 -23.86 5.90 10.57
C GLY A 36 -24.19 5.19 11.87
N ASN A 37 -25.35 5.51 12.46
CA ASN A 37 -25.69 5.26 13.86
C ASN A 37 -26.02 3.78 14.22
N SER A 38 -25.53 2.78 13.47
CA SER A 38 -25.81 1.37 13.76
C SER A 38 -24.79 0.42 13.14
N THR A 39 -23.55 0.48 13.61
CA THR A 39 -22.61 -0.63 13.53
C THR A 39 -21.92 -0.78 14.88
N THR A 40 -21.96 -1.97 15.45
CA THR A 40 -21.13 -2.30 16.61
C THR A 40 -19.68 -2.31 16.11
N ILE A 41 -18.98 -1.17 16.22
CA ILE A 41 -17.58 -1.00 15.83
C ILE A 41 -16.71 -1.88 16.74
N THR A 42 -16.55 -3.14 16.35
CA THR A 42 -15.68 -4.11 17.02
C THR A 42 -14.24 -4.00 16.52
N GLU A 43 -14.04 -3.41 15.35
CA GLU A 43 -12.72 -3.10 14.79
C GLU A 43 -12.55 -1.58 14.76
N ARG A 44 -11.81 -1.06 15.72
CA ARG A 44 -11.38 0.34 15.67
C ARG A 44 -10.20 0.41 14.68
N ILE A 45 -10.50 0.82 13.46
CA ILE A 45 -9.57 0.84 12.32
C ILE A 45 -8.50 1.93 12.54
N PRO A 46 -7.21 1.67 12.23
CA PRO A 46 -6.17 2.68 12.31
C PRO A 46 -6.40 3.81 11.31
N VAL A 47 -6.11 5.05 11.73
CA VAL A 47 -6.39 6.25 10.93
C VAL A 47 -5.10 6.99 10.60
N SER A 48 -4.94 7.34 9.33
CA SER A 48 -3.92 8.28 8.87
C SER A 48 -4.49 9.70 8.96
N ILE A 49 -3.95 10.52 9.86
CA ILE A 49 -4.30 11.94 9.97
C ILE A 49 -3.02 12.76 9.76
N PRO A 50 -2.96 13.61 8.73
CA PRO A 50 -1.79 14.43 8.46
C PRO A 50 -1.34 15.22 9.69
N GLY A 51 -0.05 15.13 10.02
CA GLY A 51 0.56 15.84 11.15
C GLY A 51 0.21 15.31 12.55
N SER A 52 -0.56 14.23 12.67
CA SER A 52 -0.91 13.66 13.98
C SER A 52 0.08 12.60 14.48
N CYS A 53 0.71 11.85 13.56
CA CYS A 53 1.76 10.88 13.89
C CYS A 53 3.02 11.14 13.07
N PRO A 54 4.19 10.67 13.55
CA PRO A 54 5.41 10.63 12.77
C PRO A 54 5.27 9.86 11.46
N GLU A 55 6.28 10.00 10.59
CA GLU A 55 6.33 9.26 9.34
C GLU A 55 6.25 7.74 9.60
N ASN A 56 5.58 7.02 8.69
CA ASN A 56 5.41 5.57 8.75
C ASN A 56 4.64 5.04 9.98
N MET A 57 3.91 5.91 10.67
CA MET A 57 3.00 5.57 11.76
C MET A 57 1.54 5.92 11.42
N LEU A 58 0.60 5.31 12.14
CA LEU A 58 -0.84 5.58 12.10
C LEU A 58 -1.37 5.78 13.53
N LEU A 59 -2.53 6.43 13.65
CA LEU A 59 -3.24 6.52 14.91
C LEU A 59 -3.98 5.21 15.16
N TYR A 60 -3.56 4.51 16.20
CA TYR A 60 -4.24 3.36 16.74
C TYR A 60 -5.06 3.74 17.97
N PRO A 61 -6.20 3.08 18.17
CA PRO A 61 -7.03 3.28 19.34
C PRO A 61 -6.38 2.62 20.55
N GLY A 62 -6.08 3.40 21.58
CA GLY A 62 -5.46 2.92 22.80
C GLY A 62 -6.39 2.02 23.64
N ASN A 63 -5.77 1.25 24.55
CA ASN A 63 -6.46 0.37 25.50
C ASN A 63 -7.13 1.12 26.67
N GLY A 64 -7.02 2.45 26.73
CA GLY A 64 -7.55 3.29 27.80
C GLY A 64 -9.02 3.72 27.61
N ALA A 65 -9.38 4.90 28.14
CA ALA A 65 -10.69 5.51 27.93
C ALA A 65 -11.04 5.58 26.43
N LYS A 66 -12.33 5.64 26.08
CA LYS A 66 -12.87 5.60 24.70
C LYS A 66 -12.22 6.58 23.70
N ASN A 67 -11.42 7.55 24.16
CA ASN A 67 -10.74 8.57 23.36
C ASN A 67 -9.19 8.51 23.43
N SER A 68 -8.59 7.44 23.96
CA SER A 68 -7.12 7.29 23.93
C SER A 68 -6.69 6.90 22.52
N TRP A 69 -5.77 7.66 21.92
CA TRP A 69 -5.14 7.34 20.63
C TRP A 69 -3.63 7.31 20.80
N VAL A 70 -2.96 6.38 20.14
CA VAL A 70 -1.52 6.15 20.21
C VAL A 70 -0.98 6.00 18.80
N CYS A 71 0.18 6.59 18.51
CA CYS A 71 0.85 6.35 17.24
C CYS A 71 1.57 5.01 17.30
N ASP A 72 1.37 4.17 16.28
CA ASP A 72 2.10 2.91 16.11
C ASP A 72 2.45 2.70 14.63
N CYS A 73 3.40 1.82 14.35
CA CYS A 73 3.89 1.57 13.01
C CYS A 73 2.79 1.12 12.06
N ARG A 74 2.89 1.54 10.80
CA ARG A 74 2.07 1.03 9.71
C ARG A 74 2.21 -0.50 9.58
N PRO A 75 1.20 -1.20 9.04
CA PRO A 75 1.32 -2.62 8.76
C PRO A 75 2.57 -2.94 7.94
N ARG A 76 3.35 -3.95 8.36
CA ARG A 76 4.65 -4.38 7.79
C ARG A 76 5.84 -3.47 8.09
N PHE A 77 5.67 -2.41 8.88
CA PHE A 77 6.76 -1.57 9.37
C PHE A 77 7.18 -2.01 10.78
N LEU A 78 8.48 -1.95 11.04
CA LEU A 78 9.13 -2.37 12.27
C LEU A 78 9.62 -1.16 13.05
N TYR A 79 9.30 -1.13 14.34
CA TYR A 79 9.67 -0.05 15.25
C TYR A 79 11.13 -0.16 15.69
N PHE A 80 11.91 0.92 15.53
CA PHE A 80 13.28 1.03 16.03
C PHE A 80 13.31 1.95 17.26
N PRO A 81 13.47 1.40 18.48
CA PRO A 81 13.44 2.19 19.70
C PRO A 81 14.56 3.23 19.81
N LEU A 82 15.69 3.01 19.11
CA LEU A 82 16.86 3.89 19.19
C LEU A 82 16.61 5.28 18.58
N ASN A 83 15.71 5.38 17.60
CA ASN A 83 15.41 6.61 16.88
C ASN A 83 13.91 6.90 16.78
N ASP A 84 13.09 6.17 17.54
CA ASP A 84 11.64 6.33 17.62
C ASP A 84 10.96 6.37 16.24
N SER A 85 11.42 5.51 15.32
CA SER A 85 10.99 5.52 13.91
C SER A 85 10.57 4.14 13.43
N CYS A 86 9.68 4.12 12.45
CA CYS A 86 9.17 2.88 11.83
C CYS A 86 9.76 2.70 10.43
N TYR A 87 10.25 1.50 10.13
CA TYR A 87 10.86 1.18 8.85
C TYR A 87 10.24 -0.08 8.25
N GLU A 88 9.98 -0.04 6.94
CA GLU A 88 9.39 -1.19 6.24
C GLU A 88 10.34 -2.39 6.28
N ALA A 89 9.80 -3.56 6.62
CA ALA A 89 10.56 -4.80 6.59
C ALA A 89 11.08 -5.10 5.16
N TYR A 90 12.30 -5.64 5.08
CA TYR A 90 13.05 -5.92 3.85
C TYR A 90 13.33 -4.69 2.97
N ARG A 91 13.29 -3.49 3.55
CA ARG A 91 13.80 -2.25 2.95
C ARG A 91 15.02 -1.77 3.71
N GLN A 92 15.81 -0.92 3.07
CA GLN A 92 17.07 -0.42 3.65
C GLN A 92 16.85 0.26 5.01
N GLY A 93 15.86 1.13 5.14
CA GLY A 93 15.56 1.83 6.40
C GLY A 93 16.80 2.55 6.98
N PRO A 94 17.12 2.36 8.27
CA PRO A 94 18.29 2.97 8.91
C PRO A 94 19.58 2.14 8.69
N CYS A 95 19.50 1.05 7.94
CA CYS A 95 20.63 0.15 7.74
C CYS A 95 21.64 0.72 6.73
N SER A 96 22.88 0.25 6.83
CA SER A 96 23.93 0.56 5.86
C SER A 96 23.56 0.07 4.45
N TYR A 97 24.26 0.60 3.44
CA TYR A 97 24.09 0.18 2.06
C TYR A 97 24.17 -1.35 1.91
N LYS A 98 23.26 -1.92 1.10
CA LYS A 98 23.05 -3.36 0.89
C LYS A 98 22.52 -4.15 2.09
N ASN A 99 22.18 -3.50 3.18
CA ASN A 99 21.48 -4.15 4.29
C ASN A 99 20.01 -3.75 4.28
N TYR A 100 19.15 -4.60 4.85
CA TYR A 100 17.75 -4.29 5.07
C TYR A 100 17.33 -4.58 6.51
N VAL A 101 16.15 -4.09 6.87
CA VAL A 101 15.51 -4.32 8.15
C VAL A 101 14.79 -5.68 8.16
N VAL A 102 15.03 -6.52 9.16
CA VAL A 102 14.23 -7.74 9.42
C VAL A 102 13.85 -7.87 10.88
N LEU A 103 12.76 -8.60 11.12
CA LEU A 103 12.45 -9.18 12.42
C LEU A 103 12.60 -10.70 12.32
N LEU A 104 13.64 -11.23 12.96
CA LEU A 104 13.88 -12.67 12.97
C LEU A 104 12.81 -13.37 13.80
N LYS A 105 12.50 -14.62 13.43
CA LYS A 105 11.51 -15.42 14.15
C LYS A 105 11.90 -15.53 15.62
N ASN A 106 10.93 -15.27 16.51
CA ASN A 106 11.09 -15.25 17.97
C ASN A 106 11.95 -14.10 18.52
N GLU A 107 12.31 -13.11 17.69
CA GLU A 107 12.90 -11.87 18.18
C GLU A 107 11.83 -10.79 18.33
N VAL A 108 12.08 -9.85 19.25
CA VAL A 108 11.20 -8.70 19.51
C VAL A 108 11.78 -7.41 18.92
N LEU A 109 13.10 -7.36 18.74
CA LEU A 109 13.80 -6.19 18.23
C LEU A 109 14.22 -6.41 16.78
N PRO A 110 13.92 -5.48 15.87
CA PRO A 110 14.38 -5.57 14.49
C PRO A 110 15.89 -5.36 14.40
N ARG A 111 16.48 -5.93 13.35
CA ARG A 111 17.92 -5.86 13.08
C ARG A 111 18.20 -5.55 11.63
N CYS A 112 19.37 -4.97 11.40
CA CYS A 112 19.94 -4.83 10.07
C CYS A 112 20.72 -6.08 9.71
N VAL A 113 20.36 -6.71 8.60
CA VAL A 113 21.11 -7.85 8.04
C VAL A 113 21.47 -7.58 6.60
N GLU A 114 22.50 -8.25 6.11
CA GLU A 114 22.92 -8.16 4.72
C GLU A 114 21.82 -8.69 3.79
N ASN A 115 21.51 -7.94 2.75
CA ASN A 115 20.62 -8.38 1.68
C ASN A 115 21.42 -9.24 0.68
N PRO A 116 21.13 -10.54 0.54
CA PRO A 116 21.82 -11.40 -0.42
C PRO A 116 21.68 -10.94 -1.88
N CYS A 117 20.64 -10.17 -2.19
CA CYS A 117 20.41 -9.63 -3.53
C CYS A 117 21.14 -8.30 -3.78
N SER A 118 21.76 -7.69 -2.76
CA SER A 118 22.50 -6.42 -2.86
C SER A 118 21.72 -5.23 -3.45
N GLU A 119 20.39 -5.31 -3.52
CA GLU A 119 19.52 -4.28 -4.10
C GLU A 119 18.29 -4.05 -3.21
N ASP A 120 18.03 -2.80 -2.83
CA ASP A 120 16.91 -2.44 -1.95
C ASP A 120 15.55 -2.76 -2.59
N GLY A 121 14.69 -3.48 -1.87
CA GLY A 121 13.40 -3.96 -2.38
C GLY A 121 13.46 -5.23 -3.20
N VAL A 122 14.64 -5.80 -3.41
CA VAL A 122 14.81 -7.13 -3.99
C VAL A 122 15.20 -8.09 -2.88
N VAL A 123 14.43 -9.17 -2.74
CA VAL A 123 14.56 -10.11 -1.62
C VAL A 123 14.81 -11.52 -2.11
N PRO A 124 15.56 -12.33 -1.34
CA PRO A 124 15.73 -13.75 -1.64
C PRO A 124 14.44 -14.51 -1.30
N TYR A 125 13.91 -15.25 -2.26
CA TYR A 125 12.78 -16.16 -2.06
C TYR A 125 13.06 -17.47 -2.80
N ASN A 126 13.04 -18.60 -2.09
CA ASN A 126 13.43 -19.92 -2.61
C ASN A 126 14.81 -19.92 -3.33
N GLY A 127 15.77 -19.17 -2.79
CA GLY A 127 17.13 -19.09 -3.33
C GLY A 127 17.31 -18.19 -4.56
N VAL A 128 16.25 -17.51 -5.01
CA VAL A 128 16.30 -16.58 -6.15
C VAL A 128 15.86 -15.19 -5.70
N CYS A 129 16.46 -14.16 -6.28
CA CYS A 129 16.15 -12.77 -5.96
C CYS A 129 14.93 -12.27 -6.74
N TYR A 130 13.95 -11.72 -6.04
CA TYR A 130 12.74 -11.15 -6.63
C TYR A 130 12.42 -9.77 -6.05
N PRO A 131 11.94 -8.83 -6.87
CA PRO A 131 11.40 -7.58 -6.37
C PRO A 131 10.14 -7.81 -5.53
N LEU A 132 10.08 -7.17 -4.38
CA LEU A 132 8.87 -7.12 -3.55
C LEU A 132 7.72 -6.48 -4.34
N ARG A 133 6.49 -6.82 -3.94
CA ARG A 133 5.26 -6.22 -4.48
C ARG A 133 5.08 -6.43 -5.99
N THR A 134 5.75 -7.43 -6.57
CA THR A 134 5.67 -7.78 -7.99
C THR A 134 4.68 -8.92 -8.22
N ILE A 135 3.74 -8.73 -9.15
CA ILE A 135 2.75 -9.75 -9.53
C ILE A 135 3.46 -10.91 -10.22
N GLY A 136 3.06 -12.13 -9.86
CA GLY A 136 3.63 -13.33 -10.43
C GLY A 136 5.00 -13.60 -9.84
N GLY A 137 6.02 -13.71 -10.70
CA GLY A 137 7.36 -14.13 -10.27
C GLY A 137 7.31 -15.48 -9.55
N PRO A 138 7.74 -15.56 -8.27
CA PRO A 138 7.65 -16.80 -7.50
C PRO A 138 6.22 -17.14 -7.07
N CYS A 139 5.30 -16.19 -7.17
CA CYS A 139 3.90 -16.31 -6.75
C CYS A 139 2.94 -16.39 -7.95
N ALA A 140 3.44 -16.75 -9.15
CA ALA A 140 2.60 -16.97 -10.32
C ALA A 140 1.63 -18.15 -10.10
N PRO A 141 0.42 -18.14 -10.70
CA PRO A 141 -0.09 -17.15 -11.65
C PRO A 141 -0.82 -15.95 -11.02
N THR A 142 -1.28 -16.04 -9.78
CA THR A 142 -2.22 -15.07 -9.16
C THR A 142 -1.83 -14.72 -7.74
N GLY A 143 -0.61 -14.23 -7.55
CA GLY A 143 -0.12 -13.77 -6.26
C GLY A 143 0.98 -12.73 -6.40
N VAL A 144 1.33 -12.13 -5.28
CA VAL A 144 2.43 -11.17 -5.16
C VAL A 144 3.34 -11.59 -4.04
N LEU A 145 4.65 -11.48 -4.25
CA LEU A 145 5.61 -11.62 -3.17
C LEU A 145 5.52 -10.39 -2.25
N GLY A 146 5.02 -10.61 -1.04
CA GLY A 146 4.82 -9.57 -0.04
C GLY A 146 5.39 -9.96 1.33
N VAL A 147 5.14 -9.10 2.31
CA VAL A 147 5.53 -9.31 3.71
C VAL A 147 4.27 -9.48 4.54
N ASN A 148 4.21 -10.54 5.33
CA ASN A 148 3.12 -10.78 6.27
C ASN A 148 3.11 -9.68 7.35
N LYS A 149 1.95 -9.05 7.58
CA LYS A 149 1.82 -7.92 8.53
C LYS A 149 2.04 -8.28 10.00
N THR A 150 1.94 -9.56 10.36
CA THR A 150 2.05 -10.04 11.74
C THR A 150 3.39 -10.73 11.99
N THR A 151 3.84 -11.57 11.04
CA THR A 151 5.06 -12.37 11.22
C THR A 151 6.30 -11.71 10.60
N PHE A 152 6.12 -10.68 9.78
CA PHE A 152 7.18 -10.00 9.01
C PHE A 152 8.01 -10.96 8.14
N GLN A 153 7.43 -12.12 7.77
CA GLN A 153 8.04 -13.07 6.87
C GLN A 153 7.59 -12.82 5.42
N LEU A 154 8.42 -13.21 4.47
CA LEU A 154 8.06 -13.19 3.05
C LEU A 154 7.00 -14.26 2.77
N GLU A 155 5.94 -13.88 2.05
CA GLU A 155 4.89 -14.81 1.65
C GLU A 155 4.28 -14.42 0.30
N CYS A 156 3.68 -15.39 -0.37
CA CYS A 156 2.84 -15.13 -1.53
C CYS A 156 1.44 -14.71 -1.08
N ILE A 157 1.11 -13.44 -1.27
CA ILE A 157 -0.20 -12.87 -0.93
C ILE A 157 -1.09 -12.93 -2.18
N PRO A 158 -2.31 -13.50 -2.09
CA PRO A 158 -3.28 -13.49 -3.18
C PRO A 158 -3.65 -12.07 -3.64
N LEU A 159 -3.85 -11.87 -4.94
CA LEU A 159 -4.12 -10.55 -5.52
C LEU A 159 -5.44 -9.91 -5.07
N ASP A 160 -6.43 -10.72 -4.71
CA ASP A 160 -7.72 -10.30 -4.17
C ASP A 160 -7.63 -9.76 -2.73
N ILE A 161 -6.55 -10.08 -2.02
CA ILE A 161 -6.27 -9.65 -0.64
C ILE A 161 -5.13 -8.63 -0.58
N ALA A 162 -4.31 -8.52 -1.63
CA ALA A 162 -3.16 -7.63 -1.68
C ALA A 162 -3.58 -6.14 -1.63
N PRO A 163 -3.33 -5.42 -0.52
CA PRO A 163 -3.91 -4.09 -0.30
C PRO A 163 -3.29 -2.97 -1.14
N PHE A 164 -2.11 -3.21 -1.73
CA PHE A 164 -1.39 -2.25 -2.57
C PHE A 164 -1.78 -2.33 -4.06
N MET A 165 -2.64 -3.27 -4.44
CA MET A 165 -3.06 -3.42 -5.83
C MET A 165 -4.33 -2.60 -6.08
N ILE A 166 -4.20 -1.43 -6.72
CA ILE A 166 -5.35 -0.86 -7.43
C ILE A 166 -5.78 -1.94 -8.43
N ILE A 167 -6.99 -2.45 -8.27
CA ILE A 167 -7.90 -3.00 -9.28
C ILE A 167 -7.39 -2.90 -10.74
N THR A 168 -6.33 -3.62 -11.11
CA THR A 168 -5.91 -3.83 -12.50
C THR A 168 -6.54 -5.11 -13.05
N THR A 169 -6.96 -6.01 -12.15
CA THR A 169 -7.57 -7.30 -12.45
C THR A 169 -9.09 -7.33 -12.38
N VAL A 170 -9.79 -6.31 -11.84
CA VAL A 170 -11.23 -6.23 -12.11
C VAL A 170 -11.35 -5.90 -13.59
N PRO A 171 -12.00 -6.76 -14.39
CA PRO A 171 -12.18 -6.51 -15.81
C PRO A 171 -12.67 -5.07 -15.95
N LYS A 172 -11.93 -4.22 -16.68
CA LYS A 172 -12.42 -2.91 -17.14
C LYS A 172 -13.58 -3.17 -18.11
N ARG A 173 -14.68 -3.77 -17.66
CA ARG A 173 -15.95 -3.64 -18.34
C ARG A 173 -16.29 -2.17 -18.21
N MET A 174 -16.05 -1.42 -19.30
CA MET A 174 -16.55 -0.07 -19.42
C MET A 174 -18.04 -0.12 -19.11
N CYS A 175 -18.46 0.63 -18.09
CA CYS A 175 -19.88 0.75 -17.82
C CYS A 175 -20.55 1.42 -19.02
N PRO A 176 -21.79 1.03 -19.35
CA PRO A 176 -22.54 1.72 -20.39
C PRO A 176 -22.62 3.22 -20.09
N PRO A 177 -22.65 4.09 -21.12
CA PRO A 177 -22.94 5.50 -20.93
C PRO A 177 -24.18 5.71 -20.04
N GLY A 178 -24.08 6.59 -19.04
CA GLY A 178 -25.16 6.82 -18.07
C GLY A 178 -25.20 5.86 -16.87
N SER A 179 -24.15 5.06 -16.65
CA SER A 179 -24.03 4.19 -15.46
C SER A 179 -22.86 4.60 -14.57
N ARG A 180 -22.99 4.37 -13.26
CA ARG A 180 -21.94 4.56 -12.24
C ARG A 180 -21.37 3.20 -11.79
N ARG A 181 -20.05 3.10 -11.65
CA ARG A 181 -19.35 1.88 -11.18
C ARG A 181 -19.28 1.87 -9.64
N SER A 182 -19.62 0.76 -9.01
CA SER A 182 -19.43 0.55 -7.56
C SER A 182 -17.99 0.10 -7.24
N MET A 183 -17.60 0.14 -5.95
CA MET A 183 -16.30 -0.39 -5.48
C MET A 183 -16.12 -1.89 -5.78
N LEU A 184 -17.22 -2.63 -5.94
CA LEU A 184 -17.23 -4.05 -6.35
C LEU A 184 -17.15 -4.23 -7.88
N GLY A 185 -16.97 -3.16 -8.65
CA GLY A 185 -16.89 -3.20 -10.11
C GLY A 185 -18.23 -3.34 -10.83
N ILE A 186 -19.36 -3.27 -10.12
CA ILE A 186 -20.72 -3.42 -10.68
C ILE A 186 -21.20 -2.09 -11.25
N CYS A 187 -21.70 -2.09 -12.48
CA CYS A 187 -22.31 -0.92 -13.11
C CYS A 187 -23.78 -0.80 -12.68
N ARG A 188 -24.16 0.34 -12.10
CA ARG A 188 -25.54 0.68 -11.77
C ARG A 188 -25.99 1.86 -12.64
N LYS A 189 -27.20 1.80 -13.19
CA LYS A 189 -27.78 2.90 -13.95
C LYS A 189 -28.01 4.10 -13.02
N VAL A 190 -27.60 5.29 -13.45
CA VAL A 190 -27.91 6.55 -12.76
C VAL A 190 -29.26 7.05 -13.22
#